data_AF-A0A2D6MC90-F1
#
_entry.id   AF-A0A2D6MC90-F1
#
_cell.length_a   1.000
_cell.length_b   1.000
_cell.length_c   1.000
_cell.angle_alpha   90.00
_cell.angle_beta   90.00
_cell.angle_gamma   90.00
#
_symmetry.space_group_name_H-M   'P 1'
#
loop_
_entity.id
_entity.type
_entity.pdbx_description
1 polymer ?
#
loop_
_entity_poly.entity_id
_entity_poly.type
_entity_poly.pdbx_seq_one_letter_code
_entity_poly.pdbx_strand_id
1 'polypeptide(L)'
;MASQAKYYGISGQLVGYGYMAHKIYGERYHGVMLNQIQHTGTYKFKRISLPPAPNLYRKFPQTVRDAEETIERLEKSGRSPVDYPMAMNELSCYHRYGACSFLDTCKWGMQTQV
;
A
#
# COMPACT_ATOMS: atom_id res chain seq x y z
N MET A 1 -1.97 21.41 5.11
CA MET A 1 -1.73 20.85 3.75
C MET A 1 -0.50 19.93 3.66
N ALA A 2 0.54 20.15 4.48
CA ALA A 2 1.79 19.37 4.43
C ALA A 2 1.66 17.87 4.80
N SER A 3 0.67 17.47 5.62
CA SER A 3 0.54 16.08 6.07
C SER A 3 0.13 15.11 4.97
N GLN A 4 -0.78 15.52 4.07
CA GLN A 4 -1.26 14.63 3.01
C GLN A 4 -0.20 14.35 1.95
N ALA A 5 0.55 15.36 1.51
CA ALA A 5 1.64 15.18 0.56
C ALA A 5 2.73 14.25 1.14
N LYS A 6 3.03 14.38 2.44
CA LYS A 6 3.94 13.48 3.15
C LYS A 6 3.38 12.05 3.25
N TYR A 7 2.11 11.90 3.62
CA TYR A 7 1.43 10.61 3.73
C TYR A 7 1.40 9.87 2.38
N TYR A 8 0.97 10.54 1.32
CA TYR A 8 0.93 9.93 -0.01
C TYR A 8 2.33 9.77 -0.64
N GLY A 9 3.30 10.58 -0.23
CA GLY A 9 4.70 10.45 -0.66
C GLY A 9 5.39 9.16 -0.19
N ILE A 10 4.85 8.48 0.84
CA ILE A 10 5.33 7.18 1.32
C ILE A 10 4.42 6.02 0.93
N SER A 11 3.35 6.27 0.17
CA SER A 11 2.45 5.21 -0.31
C SER A 11 3.19 4.28 -1.26
N GLY A 12 3.25 2.99 -0.94
CA GLY A 12 3.91 1.99 -1.79
C GLY A 12 3.36 1.96 -3.22
N GLN A 13 2.04 2.15 -3.39
CA GLN A 13 1.41 2.24 -4.71
C GLN A 13 1.92 3.43 -5.53
N LEU A 14 1.94 4.63 -4.94
CA LEU A 14 2.38 5.84 -5.62
C LEU A 14 3.89 5.83 -5.87
N VAL A 15 4.66 5.25 -4.94
CA VAL A 15 6.10 4.97 -5.13
C VAL A 15 6.33 4.04 -6.32
N GLY A 16 5.53 2.97 -6.43
CA GLY A 16 5.59 2.02 -7.53
C GLY A 16 5.26 2.66 -8.88
N TYR A 17 4.22 3.49 -8.95
CA TYR A 17 3.92 4.27 -10.16
C TYR A 17 5.07 5.20 -10.53
N GLY A 18 5.68 5.87 -9.55
CA GLY A 18 6.83 6.72 -9.80
C GLY A 18 8.04 5.95 -10.33
N TYR A 19 8.33 4.77 -9.76
CA TYR A 19 9.39 3.89 -10.24
C TYR A 19 9.17 3.45 -11.69
N MET A 20 7.97 2.95 -12.00
CA MET A 20 7.62 2.48 -13.35
C MET A 20 7.65 3.64 -14.37
N ALA A 21 7.08 4.79 -14.00
CA ALA A 21 7.07 5.97 -14.86
C ALA A 21 8.49 6.45 -15.16
N HIS A 22 9.40 6.44 -14.18
CA HIS A 22 10.80 6.78 -14.42
C HIS A 22 11.49 5.80 -15.37
N LYS A 23 11.15 4.50 -15.32
CA LYS A 23 11.66 3.49 -16.26
C LYS A 23 11.10 3.65 -17.68
N ILE A 24 9.83 4.03 -17.82
CA ILE A 24 9.16 4.18 -19.12
C ILE A 24 9.54 5.51 -19.80
N TYR A 25 9.57 6.60 -19.04
CA TYR A 25 9.70 7.95 -19.59
C TYR A 25 11.12 8.53 -19.45
N GLY A 26 11.99 7.93 -18.62
CA GLY A 26 13.35 8.39 -18.40
C GLY A 26 13.39 9.85 -17.92
N GLU A 27 14.13 10.69 -18.63
CA GLU A 27 14.26 12.12 -18.35
C GLU A 27 12.96 12.92 -18.52
N ARG A 28 11.98 12.38 -19.25
CA ARG A 28 10.66 13.04 -19.42
C ARG A 28 9.75 12.89 -18.20
N TYR A 29 10.17 12.13 -17.19
CA TYR A 29 9.41 11.96 -15.96
C TYR A 29 9.72 13.08 -14.97
N HIS A 30 8.70 13.88 -14.63
CA HIS A 30 8.83 15.03 -13.72
C HIS A 30 8.06 14.87 -12.40
N GLY A 31 7.58 13.67 -12.08
CA GLY A 31 6.90 13.36 -10.83
C GLY A 31 5.43 12.97 -10.99
N VAL A 32 4.71 12.96 -9.88
CA VAL A 32 3.29 12.54 -9.80
C VAL A 32 2.45 13.67 -9.22
N MET A 33 1.32 13.94 -9.87
CA MET A 33 0.28 14.83 -9.37
C MET A 33 -0.95 14.01 -8.98
N LEU A 34 -1.34 14.08 -7.71
CA LEU A 34 -2.53 13.44 -7.18
C LEU A 34 -3.73 14.37 -7.31
N ASN A 35 -4.75 13.94 -8.05
CA ASN A 35 -6.06 14.61 -8.10
C ASN A 35 -6.96 14.01 -7.02
N GLN A 36 -7.38 14.83 -6.06
CA GLN A 36 -8.33 14.44 -5.02
C GLN A 36 -9.69 15.08 -5.31
N ILE A 37 -10.73 14.27 -5.19
CA ILE A 37 -12.13 14.67 -5.42
C ILE A 37 -12.89 14.45 -4.11
N GLN A 38 -13.63 15.47 -3.68
CA GLN A 38 -14.54 15.32 -2.54
C GLN A 38 -15.80 14.56 -2.99
N HIS A 39 -16.08 13.44 -2.32
CA HIS A 39 -17.20 12.55 -2.69
C HIS A 39 -18.57 12.98 -2.12
N THR A 40 -18.63 13.83 -1.09
CA THR A 40 -19.88 14.24 -0.44
C THR A 40 -20.02 15.77 -0.38
N GLY A 41 -21.22 16.30 -0.60
CA GLY A 41 -21.48 17.74 -0.58
C GLY A 41 -21.08 18.46 -1.88
N THR A 42 -20.66 19.73 -1.79
CA THR A 42 -20.19 20.51 -2.94
C THR A 42 -18.91 19.90 -3.52
N TYR A 43 -18.87 19.67 -4.84
CA TYR A 43 -17.68 19.17 -5.52
C TYR A 43 -16.48 20.09 -5.29
N LYS A 44 -15.46 19.56 -4.61
CA LYS A 44 -14.17 20.23 -4.44
C LYS A 44 -13.08 19.35 -5.03
N PHE A 45 -12.15 20.00 -5.72
CA PHE A 45 -11.00 19.37 -6.33
C PHE A 45 -9.74 19.90 -5.68
N LYS A 46 -8.78 19.02 -5.46
CA LYS A 46 -7.46 19.40 -4.98
C LYS A 46 -6.39 18.64 -5.72
N ARG A 47 -5.41 19.37 -6.25
CA ARG A 47 -4.22 18.81 -6.88
C ARG A 47 -3.05 18.93 -5.94
N ILE A 48 -2.35 17.82 -5.71
CA ILE A 48 -1.18 17.79 -4.83
C ILE A 48 -0.04 17.18 -5.62
N SER A 49 1.07 17.93 -5.75
CA SER A 49 2.33 17.35 -6.22
C SER A 49 2.93 16.51 -5.10
N LEU A 50 3.32 15.27 -5.41
CA LEU A 50 3.97 14.41 -4.44
C LEU A 50 5.45 14.79 -4.32
N PRO A 51 6.01 14.86 -3.09
CA PRO A 51 7.43 15.09 -2.92
C PRO A 51 8.23 13.93 -3.54
N PRO A 52 9.41 14.20 -4.10
CA PRO A 52 10.28 13.14 -4.62
C PRO A 52 10.74 12.23 -3.47
N ALA A 53 10.78 10.92 -3.71
CA ALA A 53 11.20 9.92 -2.73
C ALA A 53 12.35 9.04 -3.28
N PRO A 54 13.53 9.63 -3.57
CA PRO A 54 14.59 8.95 -4.32
C PRO A 54 15.09 7.66 -3.65
N ASN A 55 15.19 7.65 -2.32
CA ASN A 55 15.60 6.45 -1.61
C ASN A 55 14.54 5.34 -1.66
N LEU A 56 13.25 5.70 -1.60
CA LEU A 56 12.16 4.72 -1.75
C LEU A 56 12.15 4.14 -3.16
N TYR A 57 12.28 4.97 -4.20
CA TYR A 57 12.38 4.48 -5.58
C TYR A 57 13.54 3.52 -5.79
N ARG A 58 14.71 3.82 -5.21
CA ARG A 58 15.89 2.95 -5.30
C ARG A 58 15.67 1.60 -4.60
N LYS A 59 14.95 1.59 -3.47
CA LYS A 59 14.71 0.39 -2.67
C LYS A 59 13.48 -0.41 -3.12
N PHE A 60 12.56 0.23 -3.85
CA PHE A 60 11.30 -0.35 -4.29
C PHE A 60 11.46 -1.72 -4.98
N PRO A 61 12.41 -1.94 -5.92
CA PRO A 61 12.57 -3.25 -6.55
C PRO A 61 12.91 -4.38 -5.57
N GLN A 62 13.75 -4.08 -4.58
CA GLN A 62 14.10 -5.07 -3.56
C GLN A 62 12.89 -5.35 -2.66
N THR A 63 12.15 -4.32 -2.25
CA THR A 63 10.92 -4.50 -1.47
C THR A 63 9.89 -5.36 -2.20
N VAL A 64 9.72 -5.17 -3.51
CA VAL A 64 8.84 -6.03 -4.32
C VAL A 64 9.37 -7.45 -4.36
N ARG A 65 10.67 -7.65 -4.62
CA ARG A 65 11.28 -8.98 -4.63
C ARG A 65 11.08 -9.71 -3.30
N ASP A 66 11.36 -9.06 -2.17
CA ASP A 66 11.22 -9.66 -0.84
C ASP A 66 9.77 -10.08 -0.55
N ALA A 67 8.80 -9.29 -1.03
CA ALA A 67 7.37 -9.59 -0.92
C ALA A 67 6.98 -10.81 -1.77
N GLU A 68 7.39 -10.85 -3.04
CA GLU A 68 7.13 -11.97 -3.94
C GLU A 68 7.77 -13.27 -3.44
N GLU A 69 9.02 -13.23 -2.99
CA GLU A 69 9.71 -14.39 -2.40
C GLU A 69 8.98 -14.90 -1.14
N THR A 70 8.43 -13.98 -0.33
CA THR A 70 7.63 -14.35 0.84
C THR A 70 6.32 -15.03 0.45
N ILE A 71 5.61 -14.49 -0.55
CA ILE A 71 4.37 -15.07 -1.08
C ILE A 71 4.65 -16.46 -1.63
N GLU A 72 5.64 -16.59 -2.52
CA GLU A 72 6.00 -17.86 -3.15
C GLU A 72 6.39 -18.92 -2.12
N ARG A 73 7.18 -18.54 -1.09
CA ARG A 73 7.55 -19.45 0.00
C ARG A 73 6.33 -19.94 0.77
N LEU A 74 5.37 -19.06 1.06
CA LEU A 74 4.15 -19.42 1.79
C LEU A 74 3.27 -20.34 0.95
N GLU A 75 3.07 -20.03 -0.33
CA GLU A 75 2.30 -20.86 -1.26
C GLU A 75 2.91 -22.27 -1.41
N LYS A 76 4.25 -22.35 -1.52
CA LYS A 76 4.96 -23.65 -1.60
C LYS A 76 4.98 -24.43 -0.30
N SER A 77 4.75 -23.78 0.85
CA SER A 77 4.80 -24.44 2.16
C SER A 77 3.63 -25.40 2.40
N GLY A 78 2.56 -25.31 1.61
CA GLY A 78 1.33 -26.08 1.81
C GLY A 78 0.54 -25.69 3.07
N ARG A 79 0.94 -24.62 3.76
CA ARG A 79 0.22 -24.08 4.93
C ARG A 79 -1.12 -23.51 4.49
N SER A 80 -2.13 -23.63 5.35
CA SER A 80 -3.39 -22.94 5.12
C SER A 80 -3.16 -21.42 5.18
N PRO A 81 -3.81 -20.60 4.32
CA PRO A 81 -3.72 -19.14 4.39
C PRO A 81 -4.07 -18.55 5.77
N VAL A 82 -4.92 -19.24 6.55
CA VAL A 82 -5.29 -18.81 7.91
C VAL A 82 -4.12 -18.89 8.90
N ASP A 83 -3.10 -19.68 8.57
CA ASP A 83 -1.89 -19.85 9.37
C ASP A 83 -0.76 -18.93 8.88
N TYR A 84 -0.97 -18.11 7.85
CA TYR A 84 0.08 -17.22 7.36
C TYR A 84 0.50 -16.20 8.43
N PRO A 85 1.75 -15.69 8.39
CA PRO A 85 2.21 -14.68 9.33
C PRO A 85 1.26 -13.48 9.37
N MET A 86 0.81 -13.13 10.57
CA MET A 86 -0.13 -12.04 10.79
C MET A 86 0.59 -10.68 10.79
N ALA A 87 -0.08 -9.65 10.24
CA ALA A 87 0.35 -8.27 10.36
C ALA A 87 -0.20 -7.64 11.66
N MET A 88 0.64 -7.52 12.69
CA MET A 88 0.31 -6.82 13.94
C MET A 88 0.52 -5.29 13.79
N ASN A 89 -0.27 -4.64 12.95
CA ASN A 89 -0.17 -3.20 12.70
C ASN A 89 -1.55 -2.54 12.70
N GLU A 90 -1.76 -1.48 13.48
CA GLU A 90 -3.09 -0.88 13.66
C GLU A 90 -3.62 -0.26 12.36
N LEU A 91 -2.75 0.36 11.56
CA LEU A 91 -3.13 1.00 10.29
C LEU A 91 -3.47 -0.01 9.19
N SER A 92 -2.90 -1.22 9.26
CA SER A 92 -3.25 -2.34 8.37
C SER A 92 -4.54 -3.04 8.82
N CYS A 93 -4.74 -3.19 10.13
CA CYS A 93 -5.93 -3.85 10.68
C CYS A 93 -7.17 -2.95 10.67
N TYR A 94 -7.01 -1.64 10.87
CA TYR A 94 -8.06 -0.63 10.84
C TYR A 94 -7.64 0.54 9.93
N HIS A 95 -8.30 0.64 8.78
CA HIS A 95 -8.06 1.71 7.84
C HIS A 95 -9.23 2.70 7.80
N ARG A 96 -9.08 3.76 7.00
CA ARG A 96 -10.09 4.82 6.84
C ARG A 96 -11.50 4.32 6.49
N TYR A 97 -11.61 3.13 5.90
CA TYR A 97 -12.89 2.57 5.44
C TYR A 97 -13.44 1.47 6.36
N GLY A 98 -12.80 1.22 7.50
CA GLY A 98 -13.25 0.23 8.48
C GLY A 98 -12.17 -0.78 8.86
N ALA A 99 -12.62 -1.82 9.56
CA ALA A 99 -11.79 -2.95 9.95
C ALA A 99 -11.48 -3.86 8.75
N CYS A 100 -10.31 -4.50 8.77
CA CYS A 100 -9.99 -5.64 7.91
C CYS A 100 -11.09 -6.72 8.04
N SER A 101 -11.56 -7.24 6.91
CA SER A 101 -12.62 -8.26 6.88
C SER A 101 -12.24 -9.57 7.59
N PHE A 102 -10.94 -9.82 7.76
CA PHE A 102 -10.42 -11.01 8.44
C PHE A 102 -10.02 -10.75 9.90
N LEU A 103 -10.30 -9.56 10.44
CA LEU A 103 -9.84 -9.14 11.76
C LEU A 103 -10.30 -10.09 12.87
N ASP A 104 -11.57 -10.48 12.89
CA ASP A 104 -12.10 -11.36 13.94
C ASP A 104 -11.49 -12.77 13.87
N THR A 105 -11.38 -13.34 12.67
CA THR A 105 -10.71 -14.64 12.47
C THR A 105 -9.24 -14.58 12.84
N CYS A 106 -8.55 -13.48 12.54
CA CYS A 106 -7.16 -13.25 12.90
C CYS A 106 -6.99 -13.17 14.43
N LYS A 107 -7.92 -12.52 15.12
CA LYS A 107 -7.87 -12.33 16.58
C LYS A 107 -8.25 -13.58 17.38
N TRP A 108 -9.25 -14.32 16.90
CA TRP A 108 -9.89 -15.39 17.66
C TRP A 108 -9.68 -16.79 17.09
N GLY A 109 -9.11 -16.91 15.88
CA GLY A 109 -9.05 -18.16 15.12
C GLY A 109 -10.35 -18.45 14.37
N MET A 110 -10.34 -19.51 13.56
CA MET A 110 -11.56 -20.01 12.91
C MET A 110 -12.51 -20.55 13.98
N GLN A 111 -13.69 -19.95 14.13
CA GLN A 111 -14.72 -20.49 14.99
C GLN A 111 -15.24 -21.81 14.39
N THR A 112 -14.92 -22.93 15.03
CA THR A 112 -15.63 -24.19 14.80
C THR A 112 -17.04 -24.01 15.31
N GLN A 113 -18.01 -23.86 14.39
CA GLN A 113 -19.41 -24.06 14.73
C GLN A 113 -19.55 -25.50 15.25
N VAL A 114 -19.85 -25.64 16.54
CA VAL A 114 -20.38 -26.87 17.14
C VAL A 114 -21.88 -26.87 16.94
#